data_AF-A0A5K7ZWA7-F1
#
_entry.id   AF-A0A5K7ZWA7-F1
#
_cell.length_a   1.000
_cell.length_b   1.000
_cell.length_c   1.000
_cell.angle_alpha   90.00
_cell.angle_beta   90.00
_cell.angle_gamma   90.00
#
_symmetry.space_group_name_H-M   'P 1'
#
loop_
_entity.id
_entity.type
_entity.pdbx_description
1 polymer ?
#
loop_
_entity_poly.entity_id
_entity_poly.type
_entity_poly.pdbx_seq_one_letter_code
_entity_poly.pdbx_strand_id
1 'polypeptide(L)'
;MEKLTLSKHFCQRWQKRVGNWPTIDAVRHYMTQSIVVQGGKSLVTFNGTPHRVLALYWCPEIETIMAVDTVQNVAVTVYSRDMVDRPRGRKARKKPARKPDRRQPVSRYKDNVADAQRASLPLALRAAAVARDFGARASGERRI
;
A
#
# COMPACT_ATOMS: atom_id res chain seq x y z
N MET A 1 -27.77 -26.65 7.60
CA MET A 1 -26.87 -25.79 6.78
C MET A 1 -26.90 -24.39 7.34
N GLU A 2 -25.74 -23.80 7.59
CA GLU A 2 -25.65 -22.43 8.10
C GLU A 2 -26.27 -21.41 7.12
N LYS A 3 -26.85 -20.34 7.67
CA LYS A 3 -27.55 -19.32 6.89
C LYS A 3 -26.53 -18.43 6.18
N LEU A 4 -26.43 -18.55 4.86
CA LEU A 4 -25.60 -17.68 4.03
C LEU A 4 -26.33 -16.34 3.81
N THR A 5 -25.60 -15.24 3.98
CA THR A 5 -26.09 -13.89 3.69
C THR A 5 -25.26 -13.24 2.59
N LEU A 6 -25.88 -12.35 1.80
CA LEU A 6 -25.21 -11.68 0.69
C LEU A 6 -25.03 -10.21 1.03
N SER A 7 -23.79 -9.72 1.00
CA SER A 7 -23.56 -8.29 1.19
C SER A 7 -24.06 -7.49 -0.01
N LYS A 8 -24.44 -6.23 0.22
CA LYS A 8 -24.83 -5.31 -0.86
C LYS A 8 -23.73 -5.20 -1.93
N HIS A 9 -22.47 -5.18 -1.50
CA HIS A 9 -21.33 -5.11 -2.42
C HIS A 9 -21.26 -6.35 -3.31
N PHE A 10 -21.41 -7.54 -2.73
CA PHE A 10 -21.48 -8.80 -3.46
C PHE A 10 -22.59 -8.78 -4.51
N CYS A 11 -23.82 -8.39 -4.16
CA CYS A 11 -24.94 -8.39 -5.10
C CYS A 11 -24.69 -7.50 -6.32
N GLN A 12 -24.21 -6.28 -6.10
CA GLN A 12 -23.87 -5.35 -7.19
C GLN A 12 -22.75 -5.89 -8.09
N ARG A 13 -21.74 -6.50 -7.46
CA ARG A 13 -20.58 -7.09 -8.13
C ARG A 13 -20.93 -8.35 -8.91
N TRP A 14 -21.87 -9.13 -8.41
CA TRP A 14 -22.42 -10.30 -9.06
C TRP A 14 -23.24 -9.90 -10.28
N GLN A 15 -24.24 -9.03 -10.11
CA GLN A 15 -25.10 -8.57 -11.20
C GLN A 15 -24.30 -8.00 -12.37
N LYS A 16 -23.25 -7.23 -12.08
CA LYS A 16 -22.39 -6.67 -13.11
C LYS A 16 -21.61 -7.71 -13.93
N ARG A 17 -21.39 -8.92 -13.39
CA ARG A 17 -20.49 -9.93 -13.98
C ARG A 17 -21.22 -11.14 -14.54
N VAL A 18 -22.15 -11.67 -13.76
CA VAL A 18 -22.95 -12.84 -14.11
C VAL A 18 -24.20 -12.42 -14.90
N GLY A 19 -24.59 -11.14 -14.82
CA GLY A 19 -25.70 -10.58 -15.61
C GLY A 19 -27.08 -10.71 -14.97
N ASN A 20 -27.20 -11.40 -13.83
CA ASN A 20 -28.45 -11.58 -13.10
C ASN A 20 -28.33 -11.18 -11.63
N TRP A 21 -29.46 -11.01 -10.92
CA TRP A 21 -29.41 -10.76 -9.48
C TRP A 21 -29.13 -12.08 -8.73
N PRO A 22 -28.18 -12.14 -7.78
CA PRO A 22 -27.88 -13.38 -7.09
C PRO A 22 -29.00 -13.76 -6.13
N THR A 23 -29.36 -15.05 -6.13
CA THR A 23 -30.16 -15.68 -5.08
C THR A 23 -29.25 -16.48 -4.15
N ILE A 24 -29.67 -16.67 -2.90
CA ILE A 24 -28.87 -17.41 -1.91
C ILE A 24 -28.62 -18.85 -2.39
N ASP A 25 -29.64 -19.50 -2.97
CA ASP A 25 -29.53 -20.88 -3.43
C ASP A 25 -28.62 -21.02 -4.65
N ALA A 26 -28.66 -20.07 -5.59
CA ALA A 26 -27.73 -20.04 -6.71
C ALA A 26 -26.28 -19.86 -6.23
N VAL A 27 -26.04 -18.92 -5.30
CA VAL A 27 -24.69 -18.71 -4.75
C VAL A 27 -24.21 -19.97 -4.02
N ARG A 28 -25.06 -20.64 -3.25
CA ARG A 28 -24.72 -21.92 -2.62
C ARG A 28 -24.40 -22.99 -3.66
N HIS A 29 -25.19 -23.11 -4.71
CA HIS A 29 -24.95 -24.05 -5.81
C HIS A 29 -23.55 -23.84 -6.41
N TYR A 30 -23.24 -22.61 -6.83
CA TYR A 30 -21.91 -22.28 -7.36
C TYR A 30 -20.79 -22.47 -6.35
N MET A 31 -21.02 -22.19 -5.05
CA MET A 31 -20.03 -22.48 -4.00
C MET A 31 -19.79 -23.99 -3.86
N THR A 32 -20.81 -24.84 -3.95
CA THR A 32 -20.63 -26.29 -3.87
C THR A 32 -19.87 -26.88 -5.06
N GLN A 33 -19.96 -26.25 -6.24
CA GLN A 33 -19.23 -26.66 -7.44
C GLN A 33 -17.85 -26.01 -7.58
N SER A 34 -17.52 -25.06 -6.69
CA SER A 34 -16.28 -24.30 -6.78
C SER A 34 -15.09 -25.06 -6.19
N ILE A 35 -13.91 -24.73 -6.71
CA ILE A 35 -12.62 -25.16 -6.17
C ILE A 35 -12.22 -24.19 -5.07
N VAL A 36 -11.90 -24.71 -3.89
CA VAL A 36 -11.39 -23.90 -2.78
C VAL A 36 -9.96 -23.48 -3.08
N VAL A 37 -9.76 -22.20 -3.39
CA VAL A 37 -8.43 -21.62 -3.63
C VAL A 37 -7.74 -21.31 -2.30
N GLN A 38 -8.51 -20.81 -1.35
CA GLN A 38 -7.99 -20.41 -0.03
C GLN A 38 -9.07 -20.61 1.03
N GLY A 39 -8.76 -21.37 2.08
CA GLY A 39 -9.63 -21.49 3.25
C GLY A 39 -9.66 -20.21 4.07
N GLY A 40 -10.82 -19.90 4.66
CA GLY A 40 -10.96 -18.80 5.60
C GLY A 40 -10.19 -19.08 6.90
N LYS A 41 -9.53 -18.06 7.44
CA LYS A 41 -8.72 -18.20 8.67
C LYS A 41 -8.91 -16.99 9.58
N SER A 42 -9.03 -17.25 10.87
CA SER A 42 -8.91 -16.23 11.90
C SER A 42 -7.45 -16.19 12.35
N LEU A 43 -6.80 -15.05 12.14
CA LEU A 43 -5.42 -14.80 12.51
C LEU A 43 -5.37 -13.75 13.61
N VAL A 44 -4.26 -13.72 14.35
CA VAL A 44 -3.98 -12.69 15.35
C VAL A 44 -2.59 -12.16 15.06
N THR A 45 -2.42 -10.83 15.02
CA THR A 45 -1.09 -10.22 14.85
C THR A 45 -0.27 -10.36 16.12
N PHE A 46 1.03 -10.07 16.02
CA PHE A 46 1.91 -10.03 17.21
C PHE A 46 1.40 -9.10 18.31
N ASN A 47 0.69 -8.01 17.95
CA ASN A 47 0.10 -7.06 18.90
C ASN A 47 -1.26 -7.51 19.45
N GLY A 48 -1.69 -8.75 19.19
CA GLY A 48 -2.98 -9.26 19.64
C GLY A 48 -4.19 -8.79 18.82
N THR A 49 -3.99 -8.07 17.71
CA THR A 49 -5.12 -7.58 16.89
C THR A 49 -5.68 -8.72 16.03
N PRO A 50 -7.00 -8.99 16.07
CA PRO A 50 -7.60 -10.03 15.25
C PRO A 50 -7.70 -9.58 13.78
N HIS A 51 -7.30 -10.47 12.87
CA HIS A 51 -7.47 -10.31 11.43
C HIS A 51 -8.19 -11.51 10.86
N ARG A 52 -9.18 -11.26 9.99
CA ARG A 52 -9.91 -12.32 9.31
C ARG A 52 -9.48 -12.39 7.86
N VAL A 53 -9.11 -13.59 7.45
CA VAL A 53 -8.81 -13.94 6.08
C VAL A 53 -10.06 -14.59 5.48
N LEU A 54 -10.58 -13.99 4.40
CA LEU A 54 -11.74 -14.51 3.70
C LEU A 54 -11.39 -15.81 2.97
N ALA A 55 -12.37 -16.73 2.90
CA ALA A 55 -12.27 -17.89 2.03
C ALA A 55 -12.46 -17.46 0.57
N LEU A 56 -11.67 -18.04 -0.33
CA LEU A 56 -11.75 -17.82 -1.77
C LEU A 56 -12.18 -19.11 -2.46
N TYR A 57 -13.25 -19.00 -3.23
CA TYR A 57 -13.88 -20.09 -3.97
C TYR A 57 -13.86 -19.74 -5.45
N TRP A 58 -13.16 -20.51 -6.29
CA TRP A 58 -13.12 -20.31 -7.73
C TRP A 58 -14.12 -21.24 -8.42
N CYS A 59 -15.09 -20.67 -9.13
CA CYS A 59 -16.06 -21.43 -9.92
C CYS A 59 -15.68 -21.33 -11.40
N PRO A 60 -15.18 -22.42 -12.03
CA PRO A 60 -14.76 -22.41 -13.43
C PRO A 60 -15.90 -22.12 -14.40
N GLU A 61 -17.12 -22.63 -14.11
CA GLU A 61 -18.29 -22.52 -14.99
C GLU A 61 -18.68 -21.08 -15.30
N ILE A 62 -18.61 -20.20 -14.31
CA ILE A 62 -18.92 -18.77 -14.45
C ILE A 62 -17.65 -17.89 -14.47
N GLU A 63 -16.47 -18.50 -14.53
CA GLU A 63 -15.16 -17.84 -14.48
C GLU A 63 -15.03 -16.75 -13.38
N THR A 64 -15.57 -17.02 -12.18
CA THR A 64 -15.53 -16.06 -11.06
C THR A 64 -14.88 -16.62 -9.80
N ILE A 65 -14.31 -15.73 -8.98
CA ILE A 65 -13.82 -16.04 -7.64
C ILE A 65 -14.71 -15.35 -6.62
N MET A 66 -15.36 -16.11 -5.75
CA MET A 66 -16.17 -15.62 -4.64
C MET A 66 -15.33 -15.50 -3.38
N ALA A 67 -15.43 -14.35 -2.69
CA ALA A 67 -14.82 -14.15 -1.38
C ALA A 67 -15.89 -14.17 -0.29
N VAL A 68 -15.74 -15.08 0.68
CA VAL A 68 -16.74 -15.35 1.71
C VAL A 68 -16.10 -15.25 3.09
N ASP A 69 -16.76 -14.52 4.01
CA ASP A 69 -16.42 -14.57 5.43
C ASP A 69 -17.05 -15.83 6.03
N THR A 70 -16.22 -16.81 6.37
CA THR A 70 -16.65 -18.09 6.94
C THR A 70 -17.10 -17.98 8.39
N VAL A 71 -16.75 -16.91 9.10
CA VAL A 71 -17.17 -16.71 10.49
C VAL A 71 -18.59 -16.13 10.53
N GLN A 72 -18.87 -15.17 9.65
CA GLN A 72 -20.19 -14.53 9.58
C GLN A 72 -21.13 -15.18 8.57
N ASN A 73 -20.64 -16.11 7.76
CA ASN A 73 -21.36 -16.67 6.61
C ASN A 73 -21.91 -15.58 5.68
N VAL A 74 -21.04 -14.63 5.31
CA VAL A 74 -21.38 -13.50 4.43
C VAL A 74 -20.56 -13.60 3.14
N ALA A 75 -21.24 -13.60 1.99
CA ALA A 75 -20.58 -13.40 0.71
C ALA A 75 -20.24 -11.90 0.54
N VAL A 76 -18.95 -11.58 0.51
CA VAL A 76 -18.45 -10.20 0.58
C VAL A 76 -18.26 -9.58 -0.79
N THR A 77 -17.60 -10.31 -1.70
CA THR A 77 -17.36 -9.83 -3.06
C THR A 77 -17.18 -10.97 -4.03
N VAL A 78 -17.23 -10.63 -5.32
CA VAL A 78 -16.92 -11.55 -6.42
C VAL A 78 -15.89 -10.88 -7.31
N TYR A 79 -14.97 -11.67 -7.87
CA TYR A 79 -13.97 -11.25 -8.85
C TYR A 79 -14.26 -11.98 -10.17
N SER A 80 -14.01 -11.32 -11.30
CA SER A 80 -14.05 -11.93 -12.65
C SER A 80 -12.81 -11.50 -13.41
N ARG A 81 -12.56 -12.21 -14.52
CA ARG A 81 -11.47 -11.92 -15.47
C ARG A 81 -11.44 -10.44 -15.90
N ASP A 82 -12.60 -9.85 -16.20
CA ASP A 82 -12.73 -8.45 -16.65
C ASP A 82 -12.22 -7.39 -15.64
N MET A 83 -11.90 -7.76 -14.41
CA MET A 83 -11.25 -6.84 -13.47
C MET A 83 -9.80 -6.54 -13.82
N VAL A 84 -9.11 -7.43 -14.53
CA VAL A 84 -7.71 -7.25 -14.90
C VAL A 84 -7.58 -6.14 -15.94
N ASP A 85 -8.51 -6.10 -16.90
CA ASP A 85 -8.46 -5.21 -18.06
C ASP A 85 -9.03 -3.81 -17.79
N ARG A 86 -9.58 -3.56 -16.59
CA ARG A 86 -9.90 -2.17 -16.25
C ARG A 86 -8.58 -1.42 -16.13
N PRO A 87 -8.29 -0.45 -17.02
CA PRO A 87 -7.14 0.42 -16.83
C PRO A 87 -7.34 0.98 -15.43
N ARG A 88 -6.45 0.60 -14.50
CA ARG A 88 -6.55 1.05 -13.11
C ARG A 88 -6.63 2.55 -13.23
N GLY A 89 -7.82 3.09 -13.01
CA GLY A 89 -8.09 4.49 -13.04
C GLY A 89 -7.40 5.10 -11.83
N ARG A 90 -6.06 5.09 -11.81
CA ARG A 90 -5.31 6.30 -11.52
C ARG A 90 -5.88 7.29 -12.51
N LYS A 91 -7.03 7.90 -12.16
CA LYS A 91 -7.31 9.27 -12.57
C LYS A 91 -5.97 9.91 -12.38
N ALA A 92 -5.27 10.23 -13.47
CA ALA A 92 -3.97 10.86 -13.37
C ALA A 92 -4.22 11.99 -12.38
N ARG A 93 -3.70 11.86 -11.16
CA ARG A 93 -3.87 12.90 -10.16
C ARG A 93 -3.32 14.08 -10.91
N LYS A 94 -4.18 15.02 -11.36
CA LYS A 94 -3.72 16.26 -11.96
C LYS A 94 -2.77 16.77 -10.89
N LYS A 95 -1.46 16.68 -11.14
CA LYS A 95 -0.47 17.13 -10.16
C LYS A 95 -0.95 18.54 -9.85
N PRO A 96 -1.29 18.85 -8.58
CA PRO A 96 -1.75 20.19 -8.26
C PRO A 96 -0.73 21.14 -8.89
N ALA A 97 -1.21 22.08 -9.70
CA ALA A 97 -0.34 23.00 -10.40
C ALA A 97 0.69 23.49 -9.37
N ARG A 98 1.98 23.22 -9.61
CA ARG A 98 3.03 23.69 -8.69
C ARG A 98 2.79 25.19 -8.61
N LYS A 99 2.34 25.67 -7.43
CA LYS A 99 2.33 27.11 -7.18
C LYS A 99 3.77 27.56 -7.46
N PRO A 100 3.99 28.62 -8.26
CA PRO A 100 5.34 29.14 -8.44
C PRO A 100 5.91 29.34 -7.05
N ASP A 101 7.04 28.70 -6.80
CA ASP A 101 7.69 28.73 -5.50
C ASP A 101 7.95 30.21 -5.19
N ARG A 102 7.24 30.74 -4.19
CA ARG A 102 7.30 32.17 -3.83
C ARG A 102 8.61 32.52 -3.12
N ARG A 103 9.57 31.59 -3.09
CA ARG A 103 10.95 31.86 -2.70
C ARG A 103 11.46 32.95 -3.63
N GLN A 104 11.50 34.16 -3.09
CA GLN A 104 12.27 35.24 -3.68
C GLN A 104 13.66 34.70 -4.01
N PRO A 105 14.27 35.12 -5.12
CA PRO A 105 15.67 34.82 -5.38
C PRO A 105 16.44 35.28 -4.15
N VAL A 106 16.93 34.32 -3.35
CA VAL A 106 17.87 34.64 -2.29
C VAL A 106 19.07 35.19 -3.04
N SER A 107 19.28 36.50 -2.94
CA SER A 107 20.41 37.20 -3.54
C SER A 107 21.67 36.52 -3.02
N ARG A 108 22.17 35.56 -3.78
CA ARG A 108 23.34 34.73 -3.46
C ARG A 108 24.64 35.49 -3.75
N TYR A 109 24.59 36.82 -3.68
CA TYR A 109 25.65 37.71 -4.13
C TYR A 109 26.63 38.12 -3.02
N LYS A 110 26.42 37.69 -1.76
CA LYS A 110 27.28 38.15 -0.65
C LYS A 110 28.17 37.09 0.01
N ASP A 111 28.03 35.82 -0.32
CA ASP A 111 28.80 34.77 0.37
C ASP A 111 30.12 34.39 -0.33
N ASN A 112 30.38 34.87 -1.56
CA ASN A 112 31.60 34.52 -2.30
C ASN A 112 32.83 35.38 -1.98
N VAL A 113 32.76 36.33 -1.03
CA VAL A 113 33.91 37.18 -0.70
C VAL A 113 34.79 36.58 0.41
N ALA A 114 34.24 35.69 1.25
CA ALA A 114 35.00 35.10 2.36
C ALA A 114 35.85 33.87 1.95
N ASP A 115 35.45 33.11 0.93
CA ASP A 115 36.20 31.93 0.49
C ASP A 115 37.42 32.28 -0.38
N ALA A 116 37.43 33.44 -1.03
CA ALA A 116 38.58 33.91 -1.80
C ALA A 116 39.80 34.23 -0.91
N GLN A 117 39.60 34.59 0.36
CA GLN A 117 40.71 34.89 1.29
C GLN A 117 41.29 33.64 1.97
N ARG A 118 40.61 32.49 1.95
CA ARG A 118 41.20 31.22 2.43
C ARG A 118 42.15 30.59 1.43
N ALA A 119 42.15 31.04 0.17
CA ALA A 119 43.00 30.54 -0.91
C ALA A 119 44.45 31.07 -0.86
N SER A 120 44.71 32.15 -0.13
CA SER A 120 46.03 32.80 -0.06
C SER A 120 46.89 32.40 1.15
N LEU A 121 46.42 31.48 2.01
CA LEU A 121 47.23 31.02 3.13
C LEU A 121 48.27 29.99 2.67
N PRO A 122 49.56 30.13 3.07
CA PRO A 122 50.58 29.14 2.78
C PRO A 122 50.21 27.77 3.35
N LEU A 123 50.55 26.72 2.60
CA LEU A 123 50.08 25.33 2.80
C LEU A 123 50.20 24.83 4.25
N ALA A 124 51.22 25.27 4.99
CA ALA A 124 51.48 24.87 6.37
C ALA A 124 50.39 25.29 7.38
N LEU A 125 49.67 26.39 7.15
CA LEU A 125 48.62 26.87 8.05
C LEU A 125 47.26 26.20 7.80
N ARG A 126 47.03 25.64 6.60
CA ARG A 126 45.80 24.90 6.28
C ARG A 126 45.71 23.54 6.98
N ALA A 127 46.86 22.90 7.24
CA ALA A 127 46.90 21.59 7.90
C ALA A 127 46.49 21.65 9.38
N ALA A 128 46.75 22.75 10.08
CA ALA A 128 46.44 22.89 11.51
C ALA A 128 44.93 23.04 11.80
N ALA A 129 44.16 23.58 10.85
CA ALA A 129 42.71 23.77 11.01
C ALA A 129 41.92 22.47 10.89
N VAL A 130 42.37 21.52 10.06
CA VAL A 130 41.70 20.22 9.85
C VAL A 130 41.90 19.28 11.04
N ALA A 131 43.00 19.43 11.79
CA ALA A 131 43.33 18.56 12.93
C ALA A 131 42.42 18.78 14.16
N ARG A 132 41.70 19.90 14.27
CA ARG A 132 40.82 20.17 15.43
C ARG A 132 39.45 19.49 15.35
N ASP A 133 38.96 19.15 14.15
CA ASP A 133 37.61 18.61 14.00
C ASP A 133 37.51 17.08 14.17
N PHE A 134 38.62 16.35 14.06
CA PHE A 134 38.60 14.88 14.19
C PHE A 134 38.74 14.36 15.62
N GLY A 135 39.05 15.21 16.61
CA GLY A 135 39.28 14.79 18.00
C GLY A 135 38.04 14.60 18.87
N ALA A 136 36.85 15.04 18.44
CA ALA A 136 35.69 15.17 19.34
C ALA A 136 34.64 14.05 19.28
N ARG A 137 34.84 12.97 18.50
CA ARG A 137 33.80 11.93 18.27
C ARG A 137 34.10 10.52 18.78
N ALA A 138 35.18 10.32 19.52
CA ALA A 138 35.59 8.99 19.99
C ALA A 138 35.43 8.82 21.51
N SER A 139 34.24 9.08 22.06
CA SER A 139 33.93 8.69 23.46
C SER A 139 32.41 8.67 23.67
N GLY A 140 31.85 7.47 23.78
CA GLY A 140 30.41 7.19 23.95
C GLY A 140 30.14 5.71 23.66
N GLU A 141 30.85 4.80 24.33
CA GLU A 141 30.43 4.17 25.59
C GLU A 141 29.38 3.06 25.34
N ARG A 142 29.88 1.82 25.19
CA ARG A 142 29.09 0.58 25.24
C ARG A 142 28.76 0.30 26.71
N ARG A 143 27.48 0.14 27.05
CA ARG A 143 27.06 -0.59 28.26
C ARG A 143 26.34 -1.87 27.84
N ILE A 144 26.78 -2.93 28.51
CA ILE A 144 26.33 -4.32 28.46
C ILE A 144 25.00 -4.43 29.20
#